data_AF-A0A1G7M722-F1
#
_entry.id   AF-A0A1G7M722-F1
#
_cell.length_a   1.000
_cell.length_b   1.000
_cell.length_c   1.000
_cell.angle_alpha   90.00
_cell.angle_beta   90.00
_cell.angle_gamma   90.00
#
_symmetry.space_group_name_H-M   'P 1'
#
loop_
_entity.id
_entity.type
_entity.pdbx_description
1 polymer ?
#
loop_
_entity_poly.entity_id
_entity_poly.type
_entity_poly.pdbx_seq_one_letter_code
_entity_poly.pdbx_strand_id
1 'polypeptide(L)'
;MGQVRHGSATTTHAVRAAIQRSQASLATLSRELGINPKTVAKWRKRQTVDDLKTGPKEPRSTVLKEAEEAAIVAFRRHTLLPLDDCLYALQ
;
A
#
# COMPACT_ATOMS: atom_id res chain seq x y z
N MET A 1 7.45 -3.64 -13.94
CA MET A 1 7.95 -3.64 -12.55
C MET A 1 6.99 -4.45 -11.70
N GLY A 2 7.43 -5.57 -11.14
CA GLY A 2 6.57 -6.40 -10.29
C GLY A 2 6.17 -5.62 -9.04
N GLN A 3 4.88 -5.60 -8.72
CA GLN A 3 4.42 -4.96 -7.50
C GLN A 3 4.96 -5.75 -6.30
N VAL A 4 5.80 -5.10 -5.47
CA VAL A 4 6.26 -5.69 -4.21
C VAL A 4 5.06 -5.79 -3.28
N ARG A 5 4.68 -7.03 -2.93
CA ARG A 5 3.52 -7.33 -2.10
C ARG A 5 3.98 -8.02 -0.84
N HIS A 6 3.19 -7.85 0.22
CA HIS A 6 3.30 -8.70 1.39
C HIS A 6 3.04 -10.17 1.01
N GLY A 7 3.81 -11.10 1.58
CA GLY A 7 3.69 -12.53 1.26
C GLY A 7 2.29 -13.11 1.54
N SER A 8 1.57 -12.54 2.50
CA SER A 8 0.20 -12.94 2.86
C SER A 8 -0.90 -12.18 2.09
N ALA A 9 -0.57 -11.40 1.06
CA ALA A 9 -1.56 -10.61 0.33
C ALA A 9 -2.47 -11.50 -0.53
N THR A 10 -3.70 -11.76 -0.09
CA THR A 10 -4.66 -12.62 -0.80
C THR A 10 -5.27 -11.94 -2.03
N THR A 11 -5.62 -10.66 -1.94
CA THR A 11 -6.32 -9.93 -3.03
C THR A 11 -5.34 -9.23 -3.96
N THR A 12 -4.55 -10.04 -4.67
CA THR A 12 -3.53 -9.58 -5.62
C THR A 12 -4.15 -8.97 -6.89
N HIS A 13 -3.36 -8.25 -7.69
CA HIS A 13 -3.80 -7.73 -8.99
C HIS A 13 -4.39 -8.83 -9.89
N ALA A 14 -3.76 -10.01 -9.95
CA ALA A 14 -4.25 -11.13 -10.76
C ALA A 14 -5.65 -11.59 -10.28
N VAL A 15 -5.84 -11.71 -8.97
CA VAL A 15 -7.13 -12.06 -8.35
C VAL A 15 -8.19 -10.99 -8.66
N ARG A 16 -7.86 -9.70 -8.52
CA ARG A 16 -8.78 -8.59 -8.83
C ARG A 16 -9.19 -8.58 -10.29
N ALA A 17 -8.23 -8.81 -11.20
CA ALA A 17 -8.49 -8.87 -12.63
C ALA A 17 -9.33 -10.09 -13.01
N ALA A 18 -9.13 -11.24 -12.36
CA ALA A 18 -9.98 -12.41 -12.51
C ALA A 18 -11.43 -12.12 -12.02
N ILE A 19 -11.57 -11.43 -10.88
CA ILE A 19 -12.88 -11.00 -10.37
C ILE A 19 -13.58 -10.06 -11.36
N GLN A 20 -12.89 -9.10 -11.98
CA GLN A 20 -13.53 -8.19 -12.94
C GLN A 20 -14.00 -8.91 -14.22
N ARG A 21 -13.21 -9.84 -14.76
CA ARG A 21 -13.55 -10.53 -16.02
C ARG A 21 -14.59 -11.64 -15.86
N SER A 22 -14.72 -12.21 -14.66
CA SER A 22 -15.59 -13.36 -14.43
C SER A 22 -17.08 -12.98 -14.41
N GLN A 23 -17.91 -13.78 -15.10
CA GLN A 23 -19.38 -13.70 -15.09
C GLN A 23 -19.99 -14.56 -13.96
N ALA A 24 -19.18 -15.31 -13.20
CA ALA A 24 -19.66 -16.16 -12.13
C ALA A 24 -20.27 -15.34 -10.99
N SER A 25 -21.17 -15.96 -10.21
CA SER A 25 -21.79 -15.32 -9.06
C SER A 25 -20.77 -14.90 -8.00
N LEU A 26 -21.12 -13.91 -7.17
CA LEU A 26 -20.25 -13.47 -6.07
C LEU A 26 -19.99 -14.60 -5.06
N ALA A 27 -20.97 -15.46 -4.81
CA ALA A 27 -20.86 -16.59 -3.89
C ALA A 27 -19.88 -17.65 -4.42
N THR A 28 -19.95 -17.96 -5.71
CA THR A 28 -19.04 -18.92 -6.37
C THR A 28 -17.59 -18.46 -6.24
N LEU A 29 -17.32 -17.21 -6.61
CA LEU A 29 -15.97 -16.65 -6.55
C LEU A 29 -15.45 -16.47 -5.14
N SER A 30 -16.32 -16.13 -4.20
CA SER A 30 -15.95 -16.06 -2.78
C SER A 30 -15.42 -17.40 -2.28
N ARG A 31 -16.10 -18.50 -2.64
CA ARG A 31 -15.70 -19.86 -2.27
C ARG A 31 -14.41 -20.29 -2.96
N GLU A 32 -14.29 -20.07 -4.27
CA GLU A 32 -13.11 -20.45 -5.06
C GLU A 32 -11.85 -19.70 -4.64
N LEU A 33 -11.97 -18.41 -4.38
CA LEU A 33 -10.84 -17.55 -4.04
C LEU A 33 -10.59 -17.45 -2.52
N GLY A 34 -11.47 -18.02 -1.69
CA GLY A 34 -11.36 -17.96 -0.23
C GLY A 34 -11.44 -16.53 0.34
N ILE A 35 -12.16 -15.62 -0.33
CA ILE A 35 -12.27 -14.20 0.07
C ILE A 35 -13.71 -13.83 0.38
N ASN A 36 -13.91 -12.86 1.29
CA ASN A 36 -15.22 -12.37 1.67
C ASN A 36 -16.06 -11.93 0.44
N PRO A 37 -17.35 -12.33 0.32
CA PRO A 37 -18.21 -11.90 -0.78
C PRO A 37 -18.27 -10.37 -0.98
N LYS A 38 -18.17 -9.58 0.10
CA LYS A 38 -18.10 -8.11 0.03
C LYS A 38 -16.84 -7.63 -0.71
N THR A 39 -15.74 -8.33 -0.56
CA THR A 39 -14.48 -8.04 -1.28
C THR A 39 -14.63 -8.34 -2.76
N VAL A 40 -15.27 -9.45 -3.13
CA VAL A 40 -15.59 -9.78 -4.53
C VAL A 40 -16.47 -8.68 -5.13
N ALA A 41 -17.55 -8.32 -4.45
CA ALA A 41 -18.48 -7.28 -4.89
C ALA A 41 -17.78 -5.91 -5.08
N LYS A 42 -16.91 -5.53 -4.14
CA LYS A 42 -16.10 -4.32 -4.21
C LYS A 42 -15.22 -4.30 -5.45
N TRP A 43 -14.45 -5.38 -5.68
CA TRP A 43 -13.50 -5.43 -6.81
C TRP A 43 -14.18 -5.53 -8.17
N ARG A 44 -15.34 -6.19 -8.25
CA ARG A 44 -16.14 -6.23 -9.48
C ARG A 44 -16.65 -4.86 -9.92
N LYS A 45 -16.99 -3.99 -8.96
CA LYS A 45 -17.50 -2.64 -9.23
C LYS A 45 -16.42 -1.59 -9.48
N ARG A 46 -15.15 -1.87 -9.15
CA ARG A 46 -14.06 -0.91 -9.38
C ARG A 46 -13.75 -0.81 -10.87
N GLN A 47 -13.33 0.38 -11.30
CA GLN A 47 -12.90 0.61 -12.68
C GLN A 47 -11.49 0.05 -12.94
N THR A 48 -10.60 0.14 -11.95
CA THR A 48 -9.22 -0.31 -12.05
C THR A 48 -8.90 -1.42 -11.04
N VAL A 49 -7.89 -2.23 -11.36
CA VAL A 49 -7.33 -3.28 -10.49
C VAL A 49 -6.03 -2.87 -9.81
N ASP A 50 -5.46 -1.75 -10.25
CA ASP A 50 -4.25 -1.16 -9.72
C ASP A 50 -4.42 -0.73 -8.27
N ASP A 51 -3.32 -0.84 -7.51
CA ASP A 51 -3.27 -0.20 -6.21
C ASP A 51 -3.06 1.30 -6.38
N LEU A 52 -3.95 2.06 -5.75
CA LEU A 52 -3.87 3.50 -5.72
C LEU A 52 -3.08 3.92 -4.47
N LYS A 53 -2.29 4.99 -4.61
CA LYS A 53 -1.61 5.61 -3.48
C LYS A 53 -2.64 5.93 -2.40
N THR A 54 -2.46 5.32 -1.24
CA THR A 54 -3.29 5.59 -0.06
C THR A 54 -2.58 6.66 0.77
N GLY A 55 -3.33 7.63 1.27
CA GLY A 55 -2.81 8.74 2.09
C GLY A 55 -2.83 10.10 1.38
N PRO A 56 -2.26 11.14 2.03
CA PRO A 56 -2.23 12.49 1.49
C PRO A 56 -1.55 12.56 0.11
N LYS A 57 -2.09 13.40 -0.77
CA LYS A 57 -1.48 13.68 -2.09
C LYS A 57 -0.06 14.19 -1.89
N GLU A 58 0.08 15.15 -0.98
CA GLU A 58 1.33 15.73 -0.51
C GLU A 58 1.62 15.25 0.92
N PRO A 59 2.44 14.22 1.11
CA PRO A 59 2.84 13.77 2.43
C PRO A 59 3.81 14.78 3.03
N ARG A 60 3.39 15.46 4.10
CA ARG A 60 4.18 16.40 4.89
C ARG A 60 3.86 16.22 6.37
N SER A 61 4.79 16.60 7.23
CA SER A 61 4.58 16.70 8.67
C SER A 61 3.56 17.80 8.98
N THR A 62 2.74 17.55 9.99
CA THR A 62 1.85 18.58 10.56
C THR A 62 2.54 19.40 11.65
N VAL A 63 3.79 19.06 12.01
CA VAL A 63 4.52 19.65 13.14
C VAL A 63 5.82 20.32 12.69
N LEU A 64 6.50 19.75 11.69
CA LEU A 64 7.80 20.23 11.23
C LEU A 64 7.64 21.24 10.10
N LYS A 65 8.58 22.18 10.03
CA LYS A 65 8.78 23.06 8.88
C LYS A 65 9.46 22.30 7.75
N GLU A 66 9.31 22.79 6.52
CA GLU A 66 9.92 22.19 5.32
C GLU A 66 11.44 22.02 5.45
N ALA A 67 12.13 23.01 6.05
CA ALA A 67 13.57 22.94 6.25
C ALA A 67 13.99 21.84 7.26
N GLU A 68 13.18 21.61 8.29
CA GLU A 68 13.42 20.57 9.29
C GLU A 68 13.20 19.17 8.68
N GLU A 69 12.15 19.00 7.88
CA GLU A 69 11.94 17.77 7.11
C GLU A 69 13.10 17.50 6.15
N ALA A 70 13.54 18.53 5.40
CA ALA A 70 14.66 18.41 4.47
C ALA A 70 15.94 18.00 5.19
N ALA A 71 16.22 18.59 6.36
CA ALA A 71 17.37 18.25 7.19
C ALA A 71 17.33 16.78 7.67
N ILE A 72 16.18 16.32 8.17
CA ILE A 72 16.02 14.92 8.64
C ILE A 72 16.15 13.93 7.48
N VAL A 73 15.57 14.23 6.31
CA VAL A 73 15.69 13.38 5.12
C VAL A 73 17.14 13.31 4.64
N ALA A 74 17.83 14.45 4.59
CA ALA A 74 19.25 14.49 4.24
C ALA A 74 20.08 13.67 5.22
N PHE A 75 19.91 13.90 6.53
CA PHE A 75 20.60 13.16 7.58
C PHE A 75 20.40 11.64 7.43
N ARG A 76 19.14 11.18 7.28
CA ARG A 76 18.83 9.75 7.09
C ARG A 76 19.47 9.15 5.85
N ARG A 77 19.48 9.87 4.73
CA ARG A 77 20.07 9.39 3.47
C ARG A 77 21.60 9.32 3.51
N HIS A 78 22.24 10.19 4.29
CA HIS A 78 23.71 10.27 4.34
C HIS A 78 24.33 9.40 5.44
N THR A 79 23.71 9.33 6.62
CA THR A 79 24.29 8.59 7.74
C THR A 79 23.92 7.11 7.74
N LEU A 80 22.72 6.77 7.25
CA LEU A 80 22.16 5.42 7.25
C LEU A 80 22.25 4.71 8.61
N LEU A 81 22.34 5.49 9.70
CA LEU A 81 22.44 4.99 11.06
C LEU A 81 21.11 4.33 11.50
N PRO A 82 21.16 3.32 12.39
CA PRO A 82 19.99 2.83 13.12
C PRO A 82 19.20 3.97 13.78
N LEU A 83 17.92 3.74 14.08
CA LEU A 83 17.08 4.77 14.70
C LEU A 83 17.64 5.21 16.07
N ASP A 84 18.14 4.27 16.86
CA ASP A 84 18.70 4.52 18.19
C ASP A 84 19.95 5.41 18.12
N ASP A 85 20.86 5.13 17.18
CA ASP A 85 22.08 5.93 17.00
C ASP A 85 21.78 7.34 16.49
N CYS A 86 20.73 7.49 15.69
CA CYS A 86 20.26 8.80 15.25
C CYS A 86 19.71 9.66 16.38
N LEU A 87 19.13 9.04 17.41
CA LEU A 87 18.68 9.79 18.59
C LEU A 87 19.87 10.44 19.28
N TYR A 88 20.96 9.68 19.49
CA TYR A 88 22.18 10.21 20.11
C TYR A 88 22.91 11.23 19.24
N ALA A 89 22.92 11.05 17.91
CA ALA A 89 23.59 11.96 17.00
C ALA A 89 22.85 13.31 16.79
N LEU A 90 21.60 13.43 17.22
CA LEU A 90 20.75 14.61 17.06
C LEU A 90 20.42 15.31 18.41
N GLN A 91 20.90 14.77 19.52
CA GLN A 91 20.85 15.40 20.86
C GLN A 91 22.04 16.35 21.06
#